data_AF-A0A6N2YAL2-F1
#
_entry.id   AF-A0A6N2YAL2-F1
#
_cell.length_a   1.000
_cell.length_b   1.000
_cell.length_c   1.000
_cell.angle_alpha   90.00
_cell.angle_beta   90.00
_cell.angle_gamma   90.00
#
_symmetry.space_group_name_H-M   'P 1'
#
loop_
_entity.id
_entity.type
_entity.pdbx_description
1 polymer ?
#
loop_
_entity_poly.entity_id
_entity_poly.type
_entity_poly.pdbx_seq_one_letter_code
_entity_poly.pdbx_strand_id
1 'polypeptide(L)'
;MNIKAISKDEFYNKNVIYFNNILDGFNNYDYIQLSPKGTSYEEVEKSYLGFIEELFYLNNNKVIIDFYKNKLDENGIKFIENRVSNEDKKLFNSLINCGNKDSIFFEIRDDSYINLLTMLNLKEIFFISFYFDKIKSTLWGNYNYAFPLFYDNKESEEKYKKIAEQHGLL
;
A
#
# COMPACT_ATOMS: atom_id res chain seq x y z
N MET A 1 17.55 1.60 9.14
CA MET A 1 16.79 0.37 8.81
C MET A 1 15.67 0.78 7.89
N ASN A 2 15.65 0.24 6.67
CA ASN A 2 14.75 0.67 5.59
C ASN A 2 13.36 0.01 5.70
N ILE A 3 13.29 -1.16 6.36
CA ILE A 3 12.06 -1.82 6.79
C ILE A 3 12.20 -2.25 8.25
N LYS A 4 11.10 -2.18 9.00
CA LYS A 4 10.98 -2.69 10.36
C LYS A 4 9.64 -3.43 10.50
N ALA A 5 9.69 -4.71 10.90
CA ALA A 5 8.48 -5.41 11.37
C ALA A 5 8.00 -4.79 12.69
N ILE A 6 6.71 -4.50 12.79
CA ILE A 6 6.07 -3.94 13.99
C ILE A 6 5.03 -4.92 14.55
N SER A 7 4.87 -4.94 15.87
CA SER A 7 3.87 -5.81 16.49
C SER A 7 2.45 -5.31 16.20
N LYS A 8 1.45 -6.17 16.39
CA LYS A 8 0.04 -5.76 16.32
C LYS A 8 -0.27 -4.64 17.31
N ASP A 9 0.26 -4.74 18.53
CA ASP A 9 0.08 -3.69 19.54
C ASP A 9 0.76 -2.39 19.14
N GLU A 10 1.97 -2.43 18.57
CA GLU A 10 2.64 -1.23 18.05
C GLU A 10 1.81 -0.61 16.92
N PHE A 11 1.24 -1.43 16.03
CA PHE A 11 0.39 -1.01 14.93
C PHE A 11 -0.95 -0.41 15.38
N TYR A 12 -1.68 -1.05 16.30
CA TYR A 12 -2.97 -0.55 16.81
C TYR A 12 -2.82 0.71 17.65
N ASN A 13 -1.65 0.97 18.21
CA ASN A 13 -1.33 2.23 18.86
C ASN A 13 -0.91 3.33 17.86
N LYS A 14 -0.77 3.02 16.56
CA LYS A 14 -0.61 4.06 15.53
C LYS A 14 -1.96 4.70 15.24
N ASN A 15 -1.91 5.98 14.91
CA ASN A 15 -3.06 6.78 14.54
C ASN A 15 -3.44 6.53 13.06
N VAL A 16 -3.84 5.30 12.74
CA VAL A 16 -4.19 4.86 11.38
C VAL A 16 -5.66 4.46 11.31
N ILE A 17 -6.21 4.49 10.09
CA ILE A 17 -7.52 3.89 9.80
C ILE A 17 -7.29 2.40 9.58
N TYR A 18 -7.84 1.56 10.44
CA TYR A 18 -7.72 0.11 10.29
C TYR A 18 -9.05 -0.56 10.56
N PHE A 19 -9.35 -1.54 9.73
CA PHE A 19 -10.51 -2.40 9.82
C PHE A 19 -10.12 -3.78 9.30
N ASN A 20 -10.82 -4.82 9.74
CA ASN A 20 -10.53 -6.20 9.33
C ASN A 20 -11.17 -6.55 7.97
N ASN A 21 -12.25 -5.85 7.61
CA ASN A 21 -13.05 -6.11 6.42
C ASN A 21 -13.36 -4.80 5.69
N ILE A 22 -13.39 -4.86 4.35
CA ILE A 22 -13.72 -3.73 3.48
C ILE A 22 -15.10 -3.15 3.74
N LEU A 23 -16.07 -3.99 4.09
CA LEU A 23 -17.41 -3.50 4.44
C LEU A 23 -17.37 -2.61 5.68
N ASP A 24 -16.51 -2.89 6.65
CA ASP A 24 -16.35 -2.02 7.81
C ASP A 24 -15.72 -0.68 7.42
N GLY A 25 -14.81 -0.69 6.44
CA GLY A 25 -14.28 0.53 5.83
C GLY A 25 -15.38 1.39 5.24
N PHE A 26 -16.15 0.84 4.30
CA PHE A 26 -17.24 1.58 3.63
C PHE A 26 -18.36 2.02 4.57
N ASN A 27 -18.63 1.28 5.64
CA ASN A 27 -19.71 1.61 6.57
C ASN A 27 -19.33 2.66 7.62
N ASN A 28 -18.03 2.80 7.95
CA ASN A 28 -17.60 3.60 9.09
C ASN A 28 -16.68 4.78 8.73
N TYR A 29 -16.19 4.86 7.49
CA TYR A 29 -15.24 5.88 7.07
C TYR A 29 -15.64 6.52 5.75
N ASP A 30 -15.36 7.82 5.63
CA ASP A 30 -15.38 8.50 4.34
C ASP A 30 -14.26 7.95 3.45
N TYR A 31 -14.53 7.87 2.15
CA TYR A 31 -13.56 7.35 1.19
C TYR A 31 -13.65 8.04 -0.17
N ILE A 32 -12.53 8.00 -0.90
CA ILE A 32 -12.44 8.34 -2.31
C ILE A 32 -12.14 7.04 -3.05
N GLN A 33 -12.93 6.71 -4.06
CA GLN A 33 -12.59 5.64 -4.98
C GLN A 33 -11.63 6.20 -6.04
N LEU A 34 -10.37 5.77 -6.00
CA LEU A 34 -9.38 6.10 -7.01
C LEU A 34 -9.59 5.19 -8.22
N SER A 35 -9.62 5.73 -9.43
CA SER A 35 -9.78 4.95 -10.65
C SER A 35 -8.97 5.60 -11.77
N PRO A 36 -8.03 4.87 -12.40
CA PRO A 36 -7.14 5.45 -13.38
C PRO A 36 -7.92 5.91 -14.62
N LYS A 37 -7.55 7.08 -15.14
CA LYS A 37 -7.97 7.58 -16.46
C LYS A 37 -7.19 6.94 -17.60
N GLY A 38 -5.98 6.46 -17.31
CA GLY A 38 -5.15 5.71 -18.24
C GLY A 38 -5.80 4.39 -18.67
N THR A 39 -5.43 3.92 -19.86
CA THR A 39 -5.99 2.69 -20.44
C THR A 39 -4.95 1.59 -20.62
N SER A 40 -3.66 1.93 -20.70
CA SER A 40 -2.58 0.93 -20.68
C SER A 40 -2.14 0.61 -19.24
N TYR A 41 -1.55 -0.57 -19.06
CA TYR A 41 -0.98 -0.96 -17.77
C TYR A 41 0.07 0.05 -17.29
N GLU A 42 0.93 0.53 -18.19
CA GLU A 42 2.01 1.47 -17.87
C GLU A 42 1.47 2.82 -17.40
N GLU A 43 0.37 3.29 -17.98
CA GLU A 43 -0.31 4.52 -17.53
C GLU A 43 -0.91 4.33 -16.14
N VAL A 44 -1.63 3.22 -15.92
CA VAL A 44 -2.24 2.87 -14.63
C VAL A 44 -1.16 2.74 -13.54
N GLU A 45 -0.08 2.03 -13.83
CA GLU A 45 1.05 1.83 -12.91
C GLU A 45 1.70 3.15 -12.55
N LYS A 46 1.96 4.01 -13.54
CA LYS A 46 2.52 5.35 -13.30
C LYS A 46 1.61 6.22 -12.43
N SER A 47 0.29 6.19 -12.68
CA SER A 47 -0.69 6.94 -11.89
C SER A 47 -0.69 6.52 -10.42
N TYR A 48 -0.75 5.21 -10.15
CA TYR A 48 -0.73 4.71 -8.78
C TYR A 48 0.61 4.91 -8.09
N LEU A 49 1.72 4.70 -8.80
CA LEU A 49 3.07 4.91 -8.27
C LEU A 49 3.26 6.35 -7.82
N GLY A 50 2.98 7.32 -8.69
CA GLY A 50 3.11 8.75 -8.36
C GLY A 50 2.22 9.18 -7.20
N PHE A 51 0.98 8.67 -7.15
CA PHE A 51 0.07 8.95 -6.04
C PHE A 51 0.58 8.42 -4.70
N ILE A 52 1.00 7.14 -4.65
CA ILE A 52 1.47 6.50 -3.41
C ILE A 52 2.80 7.11 -2.94
N GLU A 53 3.71 7.43 -3.86
CA GLU A 53 4.95 8.16 -3.56
C GLU A 53 4.66 9.52 -2.92
N GLU A 54 3.74 10.30 -3.48
CA GLU A 54 3.37 11.60 -2.91
C GLU A 54 2.78 11.47 -1.50
N LEU A 55 1.92 10.47 -1.25
CA LEU A 55 1.43 10.18 0.09
C LEU A 55 2.56 9.75 1.04
N PHE A 56 3.52 8.96 0.56
CA PHE A 56 4.71 8.54 1.33
C PHE A 56 5.55 9.74 1.77
N TYR A 57 5.81 10.70 0.87
CA TYR A 57 6.53 11.94 1.17
C TYR A 57 5.76 12.81 2.18
N LEU A 58 4.46 12.99 1.96
CA LEU A 58 3.58 13.73 2.88
C LEU A 58 3.47 13.07 4.26
N ASN A 59 3.68 11.76 4.34
CA ASN A 59 3.67 10.99 5.58
C ASN A 59 5.07 10.89 6.23
N ASN A 60 5.97 11.83 5.92
CA ASN A 60 7.35 11.92 6.42
C ASN A 60 8.24 10.74 6.01
N ASN A 61 8.24 10.39 4.73
CA ASN A 61 9.03 9.30 4.15
C ASN A 61 8.80 7.98 4.90
N LYS A 62 7.52 7.67 5.12
CA LYS A 62 7.13 6.51 5.90
C LYS A 62 5.77 6.00 5.46
N VAL A 63 5.64 4.69 5.33
CA VAL A 63 4.36 4.01 5.19
C VAL A 63 4.37 2.75 6.03
N ILE A 64 3.21 2.36 6.56
CA ILE A 64 3.03 1.05 7.16
C ILE A 64 2.23 0.21 6.18
N ILE A 65 2.60 -1.06 6.00
CA ILE A 65 1.84 -2.00 5.18
C ILE A 65 1.42 -3.23 5.97
N ASP A 66 0.34 -3.88 5.54
CA ASP A 66 0.11 -5.27 5.85
C ASP A 66 0.72 -6.17 4.78
N PHE A 67 1.42 -7.22 5.22
CA PHE A 67 2.11 -8.15 4.33
C PHE A 67 2.06 -9.54 4.94
N TYR A 68 1.05 -10.30 4.54
CA TYR A 68 0.74 -11.64 5.06
C TYR A 68 1.70 -12.71 4.54
N LYS A 69 3.01 -12.54 4.77
CA LYS A 69 4.04 -13.49 4.31
C LYS A 69 3.87 -14.89 4.89
N ASN A 70 3.22 -15.03 6.05
CA ASN A 70 2.85 -16.32 6.63
C ASN A 70 1.86 -17.13 5.76
N LYS A 71 1.24 -16.50 4.76
CA LYS A 71 0.37 -17.14 3.77
C LYS A 71 1.09 -17.56 2.50
N LEU A 72 2.37 -17.21 2.36
CA LEU A 72 3.20 -17.61 1.23
C LEU A 72 3.95 -18.89 1.58
N ASP A 73 3.69 -19.95 0.83
CA ASP A 73 4.54 -21.15 0.81
C ASP A 73 5.72 -20.94 -0.17
N GLU A 74 6.62 -21.92 -0.26
CA GLU A 74 7.77 -21.84 -1.17
C GLU A 74 7.37 -21.62 -2.63
N ASN A 75 6.23 -22.17 -3.06
CA ASN A 75 5.71 -22.00 -4.40
C ASN A 75 5.19 -20.58 -4.63
N GLY A 76 4.48 -20.01 -3.66
CA GLY A 76 4.03 -18.62 -3.66
C GLY A 76 5.21 -17.64 -3.71
N ILE A 77 6.25 -17.89 -2.91
CA ILE A 77 7.49 -17.09 -2.96
C ILE A 77 8.11 -17.16 -4.36
N LYS A 78 8.33 -18.36 -4.92
CA LYS A 78 8.89 -18.53 -6.27
C LYS A 78 8.00 -17.91 -7.35
N PHE A 79 6.68 -17.99 -7.19
CA PHE A 79 5.72 -17.40 -8.12
C PHE A 79 5.88 -15.88 -8.22
N ILE A 80 6.06 -15.21 -7.08
CA ILE A 80 6.32 -13.76 -7.01
C ILE A 80 7.71 -13.46 -7.57
N GLU A 81 8.74 -14.17 -7.11
CA GLU A 81 10.12 -13.94 -7.56
C GLU A 81 10.31 -14.05 -9.08
N ASN A 82 9.54 -14.90 -9.76
CA ASN A 82 9.59 -15.08 -11.22
C ASN A 82 8.84 -13.99 -12.01
N ARG A 83 8.10 -13.10 -11.34
CA ARG A 83 7.29 -12.02 -11.97
C ARG A 83 7.79 -10.62 -11.68
N VAL A 84 8.80 -10.50 -10.85
CA VAL A 84 9.42 -9.22 -10.46
C VAL A 84 10.80 -9.08 -11.08
N SER A 85 11.29 -7.85 -11.18
CA SER A 85 12.65 -7.58 -11.66
C SER A 85 13.71 -8.14 -10.69
N ASN A 86 14.97 -8.24 -11.12
CA ASN A 86 16.07 -8.64 -10.23
C ASN A 86 16.28 -7.66 -9.06
N GLU A 87 15.96 -6.38 -9.26
CA GLU A 87 16.05 -5.34 -8.23
C GLU A 87 14.90 -5.52 -7.22
N ASP A 88 13.68 -5.64 -7.72
CA ASP A 88 12.48 -5.89 -6.91
C ASP A 88 12.57 -7.22 -6.14
N LYS A 89 13.20 -8.24 -6.72
CA LYS A 89 13.45 -9.53 -6.05
C LYS A 89 14.27 -9.36 -4.78
N LYS A 90 15.25 -8.43 -4.77
CA LYS A 90 16.03 -8.13 -3.56
C LYS A 90 15.18 -7.44 -2.50
N LEU A 91 14.33 -6.49 -2.90
CA LEU A 91 13.40 -5.79 -2.02
C LEU A 91 12.37 -6.76 -1.42
N PHE A 92 11.76 -7.60 -2.25
CA PHE A 92 10.82 -8.64 -1.83
C PHE A 92 11.46 -9.60 -0.83
N ASN A 93 12.68 -10.09 -1.11
CA ASN A 93 13.39 -10.98 -0.19
C ASN A 93 13.79 -10.28 1.11
N SER A 94 14.12 -8.99 1.09
CA SER A 94 14.32 -8.18 2.30
C SER A 94 13.04 -8.12 3.15
N LEU A 95 11.88 -7.93 2.53
CA LEU A 95 10.58 -7.89 3.20
C LEU A 95 10.18 -9.25 3.80
N ILE A 96 10.34 -10.35 3.04
CA ILE A 96 10.07 -11.72 3.49
C ILE A 96 10.93 -12.09 4.70
N ASN A 97 12.21 -11.71 4.69
CA ASN A 97 13.16 -12.02 5.77
C ASN A 97 13.11 -11.04 6.95
N CYS A 98 12.35 -9.94 6.86
CA CYS A 98 12.22 -8.97 7.94
C CYS A 98 11.28 -9.49 9.05
N GLY A 99 11.69 -9.41 10.31
CA GLY A 99 10.87 -9.90 11.44
C GLY A 99 10.73 -11.42 11.48
N ASN A 100 9.75 -11.94 12.21
CA ASN A 100 9.48 -13.38 12.30
C ASN A 100 8.41 -13.82 11.28
N LYS A 101 8.16 -15.12 11.17
CA LYS A 101 7.20 -15.68 10.20
C LYS A 101 5.78 -15.12 10.36
N ASP A 102 5.37 -14.77 11.58
CA ASP A 102 4.01 -14.34 11.93
C ASP A 102 3.86 -12.81 11.92
N SER A 103 4.92 -12.09 11.54
CA SER A 103 4.90 -10.62 11.40
C SER A 103 4.04 -10.24 10.19
N ILE A 104 3.02 -9.41 10.43
CA ILE A 104 2.06 -8.95 9.41
C ILE A 104 2.31 -7.49 9.04
N PHE A 105 2.65 -6.65 10.01
CA PHE A 105 2.78 -5.20 9.79
C PHE A 105 4.24 -4.78 9.67
N PHE A 106 4.53 -3.94 8.68
CA PHE A 106 5.88 -3.48 8.38
C PHE A 106 5.89 -1.97 8.16
N GLU A 107 6.73 -1.25 8.92
CA GLU A 107 7.04 0.15 8.65
C GLU A 107 8.18 0.22 7.63
N ILE A 108 7.95 0.94 6.54
CA ILE A 108 8.87 1.13 5.43
C ILE A 108 9.25 2.61 5.36
N ARG A 109 10.55 2.89 5.21
CA ARG A 109 11.14 4.23 5.14
C ARG A 109 12.00 4.46 3.90
N ASP A 110 11.92 3.54 2.96
CA ASP A 110 12.66 3.53 1.70
C ASP A 110 11.64 3.47 0.57
N ASP A 111 11.63 4.51 -0.26
CA ASP A 111 10.69 4.71 -1.35
C ASP A 111 10.87 3.68 -2.48
N SER A 112 12.02 3.02 -2.59
CA SER A 112 12.25 1.94 -3.57
C SER A 112 11.25 0.78 -3.44
N TYR A 113 10.64 0.59 -2.26
CA TYR A 113 9.60 -0.42 -2.05
C TYR A 113 8.25 -0.04 -2.67
N ILE A 114 7.97 1.26 -2.91
CA ILE A 114 6.66 1.69 -3.39
C ILE A 114 6.37 1.10 -4.78
N ASN A 115 7.36 1.05 -5.67
CA ASN A 115 7.23 0.42 -6.98
C ASN A 115 6.83 -1.07 -6.87
N LEU A 116 7.60 -1.86 -6.11
CA LEU A 116 7.32 -3.28 -5.87
C LEU A 116 5.89 -3.48 -5.32
N LEU A 117 5.53 -2.77 -4.25
CA LEU A 117 4.25 -2.96 -3.56
C LEU A 117 3.05 -2.54 -4.42
N THR A 118 3.21 -1.47 -5.21
CA THR A 118 2.19 -1.01 -6.16
C THR A 118 1.97 -2.04 -7.25
N MET A 119 3.04 -2.51 -7.88
CA MET A 119 3.00 -3.51 -8.94
C MET A 119 2.39 -4.84 -8.45
N LEU A 120 2.73 -5.29 -7.23
CA LEU A 120 2.15 -6.50 -6.65
C LEU A 120 0.62 -6.42 -6.52
N ASN A 121 0.08 -5.25 -6.16
CA ASN A 121 -1.36 -5.02 -6.13
C ASN A 121 -1.97 -4.96 -7.53
N LEU A 122 -1.39 -4.17 -8.43
CA LEU A 122 -1.94 -3.94 -9.77
C LEU A 122 -1.98 -5.22 -10.62
N LYS A 123 -0.97 -6.08 -10.49
CA LYS A 123 -0.93 -7.37 -11.18
C LYS A 123 -1.71 -8.48 -10.46
N GLU A 124 -2.40 -8.15 -9.37
CA GLU A 124 -3.15 -9.10 -8.54
C GLU A 124 -2.29 -10.29 -8.05
N ILE A 125 -0.99 -10.03 -7.86
CA ILE A 125 -0.02 -11.04 -7.42
C ILE A 125 -0.08 -11.18 -5.90
N PHE A 126 -0.13 -10.05 -5.18
CA PHE A 126 -0.17 -10.01 -3.74
C PHE A 126 -0.82 -8.71 -3.25
N PHE A 127 -1.92 -8.81 -2.53
CA PHE A 127 -2.68 -7.65 -2.07
C PHE A 127 -2.09 -7.06 -0.79
N ILE A 128 -1.92 -5.74 -0.80
CA ILE A 128 -1.30 -4.95 0.26
C ILE A 128 -2.12 -3.68 0.49
N SER A 129 -2.34 -3.36 1.75
CA SER A 129 -2.90 -2.10 2.21
C SER A 129 -1.76 -1.16 2.64
N PHE A 130 -1.92 0.14 2.37
CA PHE A 130 -0.99 1.18 2.77
C PHE A 130 -1.62 2.07 3.83
N TYR A 131 -1.00 2.15 5.00
CA TYR A 131 -1.46 2.93 6.13
C TYR A 131 -0.54 4.13 6.35
N PHE A 132 -1.13 5.32 6.38
CA PHE A 132 -0.44 6.58 6.56
C PHE A 132 -0.92 7.24 7.85
N ASP A 133 -0.09 7.25 8.89
CA ASP A 133 -0.45 7.67 10.25
C ASP A 133 -0.34 9.18 10.53
N LYS A 134 0.43 9.92 9.72
CA LYS A 134 0.56 11.38 9.86
C LYS A 134 -0.60 12.10 9.18
N ILE A 135 -1.00 11.63 8.01
CA ILE A 135 -2.12 12.15 7.23
C ILE A 135 -3.43 11.37 7.48
N LYS A 136 -3.34 10.27 8.25
CA LYS A 136 -4.47 9.41 8.66
C LYS A 136 -5.33 8.92 7.50
N SER A 137 -4.69 8.26 6.56
CA SER A 137 -5.37 7.64 5.43
C SER A 137 -4.97 6.18 5.27
N THR A 138 -5.82 5.43 4.58
CA THR A 138 -5.55 4.03 4.26
C THR A 138 -5.98 3.75 2.84
N LEU A 139 -5.01 3.35 2.03
CA LEU A 139 -5.24 2.92 0.66
C LEU A 139 -5.31 1.40 0.64
N TRP A 140 -6.45 0.86 0.22
CA TRP A 140 -6.58 -0.58 0.06
C TRP A 140 -6.35 -0.96 -1.40
N GLY A 141 -5.28 -1.69 -1.69
CA GLY A 141 -5.08 -2.25 -3.03
C GLY A 141 -6.02 -3.41 -3.31
N ASN A 142 -6.28 -3.67 -4.60
CA ASN A 142 -7.28 -4.59 -5.21
C ASN A 142 -8.52 -3.84 -5.75
N TYR A 143 -9.45 -4.53 -6.41
CA TYR A 143 -10.70 -4.02 -7.01
C TYR A 143 -10.61 -3.50 -8.46
N ASN A 144 -10.00 -4.24 -9.39
CA ASN A 144 -9.92 -3.85 -10.83
C ASN A 144 -9.41 -2.40 -11.02
N TYR A 145 -8.30 -2.07 -10.36
CA TYR A 145 -7.74 -0.72 -10.31
C TYR A 145 -8.63 0.36 -9.68
N ALA A 146 -9.68 0.00 -8.93
CA ALA A 146 -10.55 0.94 -8.23
C ALA A 146 -10.20 1.01 -6.74
N PHE A 147 -9.02 1.52 -6.38
CA PHE A 147 -8.53 1.43 -5.00
C PHE A 147 -9.26 2.44 -4.10
N PRO A 148 -9.94 2.00 -3.02
CA PRO A 148 -10.52 2.92 -2.07
C PRO A 148 -9.42 3.52 -1.16
N LEU A 149 -9.42 4.85 -1.05
CA LEU A 149 -8.66 5.62 -0.08
C LEU A 149 -9.60 6.11 1.02
N PHE A 150 -9.46 5.54 2.21
CA PHE A 150 -10.20 5.94 3.41
C PHE A 150 -9.49 7.08 4.13
N TYR A 151 -10.25 8.00 4.73
CA TYR A 151 -9.74 9.16 5.48
C TYR A 151 -10.68 9.58 6.62
N ASP A 152 -10.17 10.35 7.60
CA ASP A 152 -10.92 10.70 8.82
C ASP A 152 -11.48 12.13 8.85
N ASN A 153 -11.12 12.99 7.89
CA ASN A 153 -11.59 14.39 7.88
C ASN A 153 -11.73 14.98 6.47
N LYS A 154 -12.68 15.91 6.31
CA LYS A 154 -12.98 16.60 5.04
C LYS A 154 -11.87 17.51 4.51
N GLU A 155 -11.05 18.09 5.40
CA GLU A 155 -9.90 18.91 4.96
C GLU A 155 -8.88 18.05 4.20
N SER A 156 -8.76 16.78 4.57
CA SER A 156 -7.92 15.80 3.88
C SER A 156 -8.52 15.36 2.54
N GLU A 157 -9.84 15.38 2.40
CA GLU A 157 -10.54 14.98 1.17
C GLU A 157 -10.10 15.82 -0.03
N GLU A 158 -10.19 17.16 0.07
CA GLU A 158 -9.81 18.06 -1.04
C GLU A 158 -8.35 17.89 -1.43
N LYS A 159 -7.48 17.71 -0.43
CA LYS A 159 -6.06 17.44 -0.65
C LYS A 159 -5.84 16.14 -1.41
N TYR A 160 -6.48 15.05 -0.98
CA TYR A 160 -6.35 13.75 -1.64
C TYR A 160 -6.94 13.75 -3.04
N LYS A 161 -8.08 14.41 -3.25
CA LYS A 161 -8.67 14.55 -4.59
C LYS A 161 -7.73 15.29 -5.52
N LYS A 162 -7.15 16.41 -5.08
CA LYS A 162 -6.19 17.16 -5.88
C LYS A 162 -4.98 16.33 -6.28
N ILE A 163 -4.40 15.58 -5.34
CA ILE A 163 -3.26 14.68 -5.64
C ILE A 163 -3.69 13.58 -6.61
N ALA A 164 -4.85 12.97 -6.39
CA ALA A 164 -5.40 11.95 -7.28
C ALA A 164 -5.64 12.49 -8.71
N GLU A 165 -6.20 13.68 -8.85
CA GLU A 165 -6.40 14.34 -10.16
C GLU A 165 -5.06 14.62 -10.86
N GLN A 166 -4.04 15.08 -10.12
CA GLN A 166 -2.69 15.32 -10.66
C GLN A 166 -2.06 14.06 -11.24
N HIS A 167 -2.33 12.90 -10.62
CA HIS A 167 -1.86 11.60 -11.08
C HIS A 167 -2.87 10.85 -11.96
N GLY A 168 -4.00 11.47 -12.33
CA GLY A 168 -4.99 10.89 -13.24
C GLY A 168 -5.81 9.74 -12.65
N LEU A 169 -6.03 9.73 -11.33
CA LEU A 169 -6.83 8.76 -10.59
C LEU A 169 -8.25 9.25 -10.23
N LEU A 170 -8.56 10.50 -10.59
CA LEU A 170 -9.87 11.15 -10.54
C LEU A 170 -9.96 12.13 -11.71
#